data_AF-A0A316EMM1-F1
#
_entry.id   AF-A0A316EMM1-F1
#
_cell.length_a   1.000
_cell.length_b   1.000
_cell.length_c   1.000
_cell.angle_alpha   90.00
_cell.angle_beta   90.00
_cell.angle_gamma   90.00
#
_symmetry.space_group_name_H-M   'P 1'
#
loop_
_entity.id
_entity.type
_entity.pdbx_description
1 polymer ?
#
loop_
_entity_poly.entity_id
_entity_poly.type
_entity_poly.pdbx_seq_one_letter_code
_entity_poly.pdbx_strand_id
1 'polypeptide(L)'
;MDHQEAFALLDRIYAAANAYLDVHGRHAHHIPATITPEQLRALADRGLAPNTFRTFTHDEAVTRLRALAATVDERTAADAFVAGLGSAPPRWRGPLPAVALAGAMPAHPYPAGRRTCDVCFVDATVTVDTTGSWRLREHDSPLPGDVCAYVLVLEDVTQPVPVPGPHDVWTLHEILDVLRALPPATRPGQAAQALRARDLLPGGRRLGAYTSLLEDLAFLGILQTPSHPGMLTRFTTARQRDERPSVRVEVSAPLSFWTAGHGITEPLVDRLFGHLDRPTAPPRPPAAPPRRPAARTVRAAPLPPELRGEPRGGDVYAIGCREDAWVLCYCHQVEERSGRPYGLVEFLDGVFPRLPTADDIDGRRFQPRYDGPWRQWTSHLDKTPRVRRLARDVPRPGADRPPAGGVAYDNAKNLGHYARSCFPELQT
;
A
#
# COMPACT_ATOMS: atom_id res chain seq x y z
N MET A 1 6.44 14.91 -18.68
CA MET A 1 6.43 13.61 -17.97
C MET A 1 5.06 12.99 -18.18
N ASP A 2 5.01 11.81 -18.79
CA ASP A 2 3.73 11.12 -19.04
C ASP A 2 3.15 10.48 -17.75
N HIS A 3 1.90 10.00 -17.81
CA HIS A 3 1.19 9.41 -16.66
C HIS A 3 1.95 8.24 -16.03
N GLN A 4 2.51 7.35 -16.83
CA GLN A 4 3.20 6.16 -16.37
C GLN A 4 4.55 6.51 -15.72
N GLU A 5 5.24 7.52 -16.24
CA GLU A 5 6.47 8.06 -15.67
C GLU A 5 6.25 8.72 -14.31
N ALA A 6 5.20 9.54 -14.18
CA ALA A 6 4.86 10.15 -12.89
C ALA A 6 4.51 9.09 -11.86
N PHE A 7 3.68 8.11 -12.24
CA PHE A 7 3.31 7.01 -11.35
C PHE A 7 4.53 6.19 -10.91
N ALA A 8 5.42 5.81 -11.83
CA ALA A 8 6.64 5.06 -11.49
C ALA A 8 7.58 5.84 -10.57
N LEU A 9 7.67 7.16 -10.74
CA LEU A 9 8.47 8.03 -9.89
C LEU A 9 7.86 8.14 -8.48
N LEU A 10 6.55 8.32 -8.39
CA LEU A 10 5.83 8.33 -7.12
C LEU A 10 5.89 6.98 -6.41
N ASP A 11 5.84 5.85 -7.13
CA ASP A 11 6.04 4.52 -6.55
C ASP A 11 7.42 4.37 -5.86
N ARG A 12 8.45 5.01 -6.41
CA ARG A 12 9.79 5.06 -5.80
C ARG A 12 9.83 5.95 -4.57
N ILE A 13 9.20 7.14 -4.63
CA ILE A 13 9.17 8.10 -3.51
C ILE A 13 8.36 7.53 -2.34
N TYR A 14 7.16 7.02 -2.61
CA TYR A 14 6.24 6.46 -1.62
C TYR A 14 6.53 4.99 -1.28
N ALA A 15 7.77 4.54 -1.50
CA ALA A 15 8.21 3.25 -1.00
C ALA A 15 8.22 3.27 0.54
N ALA A 16 7.81 2.18 1.18
CA ALA A 16 7.77 2.08 2.65
C ALA A 16 9.13 2.39 3.33
N ALA A 17 10.24 2.13 2.62
CA ALA A 17 11.59 2.48 3.06
C ALA A 17 11.79 3.99 3.27
N ASN A 18 11.02 4.84 2.61
CA ASN A 18 11.11 6.29 2.71
C ASN A 18 10.11 6.89 3.71
N ALA A 19 9.16 6.10 4.22
CA ALA A 19 8.11 6.59 5.11
C ALA A 19 8.66 6.98 6.50
N TYR A 20 8.24 8.15 6.99
CA TYR A 20 8.55 8.70 8.30
C TYR A 20 7.39 9.55 8.85
N LEU A 21 7.50 10.00 10.10
CA LEU A 21 6.58 10.98 10.70
C LEU A 21 7.25 12.35 10.71
N ASP A 22 6.63 13.34 10.10
CA ASP A 22 7.17 14.71 10.08
C ASP A 22 6.97 15.44 11.43
N VAL A 23 7.43 16.68 11.50
CA VAL A 23 7.33 17.52 12.72
C VAL A 23 5.90 17.82 13.16
N HIS A 24 4.91 17.58 12.30
CA HIS A 24 3.49 17.72 12.60
C HIS A 24 2.81 16.36 12.86
N GLY A 25 3.58 15.27 12.95
CA GLY A 25 3.07 13.91 13.14
C GLY A 25 2.38 13.33 11.90
N ARG A 26 2.61 13.91 10.71
CA ARG A 26 2.03 13.42 9.45
C ARG A 26 2.92 12.35 8.86
N HIS A 27 2.30 11.33 8.26
CA HIS A 27 3.03 10.33 7.47
C HIS A 27 3.56 10.96 6.18
N ALA A 28 4.86 11.19 6.13
CA ALA A 28 5.58 11.77 5.00
C ALA A 28 6.59 10.78 4.43
N HIS A 29 7.16 11.10 3.26
CA HIS A 29 8.12 10.26 2.57
C HIS A 29 9.38 11.04 2.19
N HIS A 30 10.53 10.49 2.56
CA HIS A 30 11.83 11.02 2.11
C HIS A 30 11.90 10.95 0.58
N ILE A 31 12.32 12.03 -0.06
CA ILE A 31 12.55 12.06 -1.50
C ILE A 31 13.98 11.57 -1.75
N PRO A 32 14.20 10.39 -2.39
CA PRO A 32 15.56 9.92 -2.66
C PRO A 32 16.40 10.96 -3.40
N ALA A 33 17.64 11.17 -2.96
CA ALA A 33 18.59 12.12 -3.56
C ALA A 33 18.94 11.80 -5.04
N THR A 34 18.63 10.58 -5.49
CA THR A 34 18.76 10.15 -6.89
C THR A 34 17.64 10.67 -7.79
N ILE A 35 16.58 11.24 -7.22
CA ILE A 35 15.50 11.90 -7.96
C ILE A 35 15.91 13.34 -8.20
N THR A 36 15.99 13.73 -9.48
CA THR A 36 16.54 15.04 -9.84
C THR A 36 15.54 16.17 -9.60
N PRO A 37 16.01 17.41 -9.40
CA PRO A 37 15.13 18.58 -9.31
C PRO A 37 14.19 18.75 -10.51
N GLU A 38 14.63 18.37 -11.71
CA GLU A 38 13.81 18.41 -12.94
C GLU A 38 12.66 17.41 -12.87
N GLN A 39 12.91 16.21 -12.33
CA GLN A 39 11.87 15.20 -12.12
C GLN A 39 10.83 15.67 -11.09
N LEU A 40 11.26 16.31 -10.00
CA LEU A 40 10.36 16.89 -9.00
C LEU A 40 9.55 18.05 -9.57
N ARG A 41 10.17 18.91 -10.38
CA ARG A 41 9.47 20.01 -11.07
C ARG A 41 8.42 19.46 -12.03
N ALA A 42 8.75 18.44 -12.82
CA ALA A 42 7.81 17.80 -13.74
C ALA A 42 6.63 17.11 -13.03
N LEU A 43 6.80 16.63 -11.78
CA LEU A 43 5.70 16.19 -10.94
C LEU A 43 4.85 17.36 -10.44
N ALA A 44 5.49 18.44 -9.96
CA ALA A 44 4.82 19.63 -9.47
C ALA A 44 3.98 20.33 -10.55
N ASP A 45 4.49 20.42 -11.78
CA ASP A 45 3.79 20.99 -12.95
C ASP A 45 2.48 20.22 -13.28
N ARG A 46 2.33 19.00 -12.76
CA ARG A 46 1.13 18.17 -12.88
C ARG A 46 0.25 18.18 -11.63
N GLY A 47 0.58 18.99 -10.62
CA GLY A 47 -0.09 18.98 -9.32
C GLY A 47 0.23 17.74 -8.47
N LEU A 48 1.32 17.02 -8.75
CA LEU A 48 1.71 15.78 -8.08
C LEU A 48 3.01 15.94 -7.27
N ALA A 49 3.24 17.12 -6.70
CA ALA A 49 4.39 17.36 -5.83
C ALA A 49 4.33 16.40 -4.61
N PRO A 50 5.39 15.62 -4.32
CA PRO A 50 5.37 14.69 -3.19
C PRO A 50 5.11 15.37 -1.85
N ASN A 51 4.49 14.64 -0.90
CA ASN A 51 4.14 15.15 0.43
C ASN A 51 3.26 16.42 0.37
N THR A 52 2.34 16.49 -0.61
CA THR A 52 1.36 17.59 -0.68
C THR A 52 0.18 17.24 0.21
N PHE A 53 0.04 17.98 1.30
CA PHE A 53 -1.01 17.74 2.29
C PHE A 53 -2.16 18.73 2.14
N ARG A 54 -3.40 18.23 2.25
CA ARG A 54 -4.61 19.04 2.36
C ARG A 54 -5.35 18.68 3.64
N THR A 55 -5.72 19.71 4.40
CA THR A 55 -6.56 19.55 5.60
C THR A 55 -8.00 19.83 5.25
N PHE A 56 -8.90 18.95 5.68
CA PHE A 56 -10.33 19.11 5.63
C PHE A 56 -10.87 19.25 7.05
N THR A 57 -11.88 20.10 7.23
CA THR A 57 -12.77 19.94 8.39
C THR A 57 -13.81 18.87 8.09
N HIS A 58 -14.38 18.24 9.12
CA HIS A 58 -15.47 17.27 8.96
C HIS A 58 -16.62 17.81 8.09
N ASP A 59 -17.17 18.98 8.46
CA ASP A 59 -18.35 19.55 7.82
C ASP A 59 -18.06 19.96 6.37
N GLU A 60 -16.84 20.46 6.10
CA GLU A 60 -16.35 20.73 4.74
C GLU A 60 -16.30 19.44 3.92
N ALA A 61 -15.70 18.37 4.44
CA ALA A 61 -15.56 17.11 3.71
C ALA A 61 -16.93 16.51 3.35
N VAL A 62 -17.86 16.47 4.31
CA VAL A 62 -19.24 15.98 4.10
C VAL A 62 -19.97 16.84 3.07
N THR A 63 -19.91 18.17 3.20
CA THR A 63 -20.57 19.10 2.28
C THR A 63 -20.00 18.99 0.87
N ARG A 64 -18.67 18.93 0.76
CA ARG A 64 -17.95 18.83 -0.51
C ARG A 64 -18.24 17.52 -1.23
N LEU A 65 -18.23 16.40 -0.51
CA LEU A 65 -18.56 15.09 -1.07
C LEU A 65 -19.96 15.10 -1.68
N ARG A 66 -20.96 15.61 -0.96
CA ARG A 66 -22.34 15.69 -1.44
C ARG A 66 -22.47 16.59 -2.66
N ALA A 67 -21.82 17.76 -2.64
CA ALA A 67 -21.86 18.70 -3.76
C ALA A 67 -21.23 18.12 -5.04
N LEU A 68 -20.09 17.44 -4.92
CA LEU A 68 -19.41 16.80 -6.05
C LEU A 68 -20.21 15.60 -6.59
N ALA A 69 -20.75 14.77 -5.70
CA ALA A 69 -21.54 13.61 -6.12
C ALA A 69 -22.80 14.01 -6.89
N ALA A 70 -23.42 15.15 -6.53
CA ALA A 70 -24.57 15.68 -7.25
C ALA A 70 -24.27 16.05 -8.73
N THR A 71 -23.00 16.18 -9.12
CA THR A 71 -22.61 16.46 -10.50
C THR A 71 -22.22 15.22 -11.31
N VAL A 72 -22.24 14.04 -10.68
CA VAL A 72 -21.85 12.77 -11.31
C VAL A 72 -23.09 11.88 -11.46
N ASP A 73 -23.41 11.55 -12.70
CA ASP A 73 -24.49 10.61 -13.03
C ASP A 73 -24.12 9.17 -12.59
N GLU A 74 -25.08 8.47 -11.97
CA GLU A 74 -24.87 7.13 -11.41
C GLU A 74 -24.49 6.11 -12.49
N ARG A 75 -25.14 6.16 -13.66
CA ARG A 75 -24.82 5.26 -14.77
C ARG A 75 -23.41 5.53 -15.29
N THR A 76 -23.04 6.80 -15.44
CA THR A 76 -21.69 7.20 -15.85
C THR A 76 -20.63 6.71 -14.86
N ALA A 77 -20.91 6.78 -13.56
CA ALA A 77 -20.02 6.21 -12.53
C ALA A 77 -19.96 4.68 -12.59
N ALA A 78 -21.07 4.00 -12.90
CA ALA A 78 -21.10 2.56 -13.09
C ALA A 78 -20.32 2.10 -14.32
N ASP A 79 -20.43 2.82 -15.44
CA ASP A 79 -19.64 2.59 -16.65
C ASP A 79 -18.13 2.74 -16.35
N ALA A 80 -17.75 3.80 -15.63
CA ALA A 80 -16.36 4.01 -15.21
C ALA A 80 -15.85 2.90 -14.29
N PHE A 81 -16.69 2.41 -13.38
CA PHE A 81 -16.38 1.29 -12.50
C PHE A 81 -16.02 0.04 -13.31
N VAL A 82 -16.83 -0.28 -14.32
CA VAL A 82 -16.61 -1.43 -15.19
C VAL A 82 -15.37 -1.24 -16.04
N ALA A 83 -15.15 -0.06 -16.63
CA ALA A 83 -13.91 0.24 -17.35
C ALA A 83 -12.67 0.04 -16.47
N GLY A 84 -12.75 0.39 -15.18
CA GLY A 84 -11.69 0.20 -14.18
C GLY A 84 -11.36 -1.26 -13.85
N LEU A 85 -12.14 -2.24 -14.34
CA LEU A 85 -11.83 -3.67 -14.25
C LEU A 85 -10.76 -4.09 -15.27
N GLY A 86 -10.55 -3.34 -16.35
CA GLY A 86 -9.67 -3.72 -17.44
C GLY A 86 -9.04 -2.55 -18.18
N SER A 87 -9.79 -1.94 -19.10
CA SER A 87 -9.29 -0.95 -20.07
C SER A 87 -8.89 0.39 -19.46
N ALA A 88 -9.43 0.75 -18.29
CA ALA A 88 -9.09 1.97 -17.56
C ALA A 88 -8.33 1.67 -16.25
N PRO A 89 -7.55 2.64 -15.72
CA PRO A 89 -6.86 2.47 -14.44
C PRO A 89 -7.82 2.19 -13.27
N PRO A 90 -7.39 1.40 -12.25
CA PRO A 90 -8.22 0.99 -11.11
C PRO A 90 -8.92 2.12 -10.36
N ARG A 91 -8.35 3.34 -10.38
CA ARG A 91 -8.95 4.54 -9.76
C ARG A 91 -10.38 4.78 -10.20
N TRP A 92 -10.76 4.35 -11.41
CA TRP A 92 -12.09 4.52 -11.97
C TRP A 92 -13.15 3.62 -11.32
N ARG A 93 -12.77 2.71 -10.42
CA ARG A 93 -13.71 2.05 -9.49
C ARG A 93 -14.18 2.96 -8.35
N GLY A 94 -13.46 4.02 -8.01
CA GLY A 94 -13.78 4.88 -6.88
C GLY A 94 -15.06 5.74 -7.02
N PRO A 95 -15.41 6.30 -8.20
CA PRO A 95 -16.54 7.23 -8.32
C PRO A 95 -17.90 6.63 -7.93
N LEU A 96 -18.19 5.39 -8.30
CA LEU A 96 -19.48 4.77 -8.01
C LEU A 96 -19.73 4.59 -6.49
N PRO A 97 -18.80 4.00 -5.70
CA PRO A 97 -18.88 4.00 -4.24
C PRO A 97 -18.98 5.41 -3.62
N ALA A 98 -18.27 6.39 -4.17
CA ALA A 98 -18.35 7.78 -3.69
C ALA A 98 -19.75 8.38 -3.88
N VAL A 99 -20.36 8.20 -5.06
CA VAL A 99 -21.74 8.62 -5.35
C VAL A 99 -22.74 7.89 -4.45
N ALA A 100 -22.57 6.58 -4.26
CA ALA A 100 -23.42 5.78 -3.39
C ALA A 100 -23.39 6.28 -1.93
N LEU A 101 -22.20 6.54 -1.37
CA LEU A 101 -22.07 7.09 -0.03
C LEU A 101 -22.71 8.48 0.08
N ALA A 102 -22.40 9.37 -0.85
CA ALA A 102 -22.89 10.74 -0.83
C ALA A 102 -24.42 10.82 -0.93
N GLY A 103 -25.03 9.96 -1.75
CA GLY A 103 -26.48 9.86 -1.91
C GLY A 103 -27.19 9.28 -0.69
N ALA A 104 -26.60 8.25 -0.05
CA ALA A 104 -27.20 7.58 1.10
C ALA A 104 -26.97 8.31 2.44
N MET A 105 -25.79 8.92 2.62
CA MET A 105 -25.38 9.51 3.89
C MET A 105 -26.19 10.78 4.20
N PRO A 106 -26.86 10.88 5.36
CA PRO A 106 -27.57 12.09 5.74
C PRO A 106 -26.58 13.24 5.95
N ALA A 107 -27.02 14.47 5.68
CA ALA A 107 -26.30 15.65 6.15
C ALA A 107 -26.27 15.61 7.69
N HIS A 108 -25.09 15.82 8.26
CA HIS A 108 -24.90 15.82 9.70
C HIS A 108 -23.70 16.72 10.06
N PRO A 109 -23.79 17.48 11.17
CA PRO A 109 -22.65 18.25 11.67
C PRO A 109 -21.68 17.35 12.43
N TYR A 110 -20.47 17.84 12.65
CA TYR A 110 -19.52 17.20 13.55
C TYR A 110 -20.07 17.11 14.98
N PRO A 111 -20.07 15.93 15.62
CA PRO A 111 -20.58 15.79 16.98
C PRO A 111 -19.64 16.42 18.01
N ALA A 112 -20.14 17.37 18.80
CA ALA A 112 -19.39 17.99 19.88
C ALA A 112 -18.90 16.97 20.93
N GLY A 113 -17.66 17.13 21.40
CA GLY A 113 -17.08 16.30 22.48
C GLY A 113 -16.67 14.88 22.06
N ARG A 114 -16.70 14.55 20.76
CA ARG A 114 -16.14 13.30 20.21
C ARG A 114 -14.81 13.57 19.53
N ARG A 115 -13.96 12.53 19.44
CA ARG A 115 -12.72 12.55 18.65
C ARG A 115 -12.98 12.29 17.16
N THR A 116 -13.91 11.37 16.90
CA THR A 116 -14.24 10.85 15.57
C THR A 116 -15.76 10.80 15.43
N CYS A 117 -16.29 11.13 14.27
CA CYS A 117 -17.74 11.10 14.01
C CYS A 117 -18.26 9.66 13.84
N ASP A 118 -19.20 9.20 14.65
CA ASP A 118 -19.77 7.85 14.55
C ASP A 118 -20.50 7.59 13.20
N VAL A 119 -20.95 8.65 12.53
CA VAL A 119 -21.72 8.55 11.27
C VAL A 119 -20.80 8.27 10.09
N CYS A 120 -19.64 8.91 10.01
CA CYS A 120 -18.78 8.88 8.82
C CYS A 120 -17.30 8.59 9.10
N PHE A 121 -16.90 8.45 10.37
CA PHE A 121 -15.52 8.22 10.83
C PHE A 121 -14.51 9.31 10.48
N VAL A 122 -14.98 10.52 10.16
CA VAL A 122 -14.12 11.68 9.98
C VAL A 122 -13.92 12.38 11.32
N ASP A 123 -12.66 12.63 11.69
CA ASP A 123 -12.28 13.46 12.85
C ASP A 123 -12.64 14.93 12.60
N ALA A 124 -12.62 15.77 13.63
CA ALA A 124 -12.93 17.21 13.48
C ALA A 124 -12.13 17.87 12.34
N THR A 125 -10.87 17.46 12.21
CA THR A 125 -9.97 17.83 11.12
C THR A 125 -9.18 16.61 10.69
N VAL A 126 -9.04 16.39 9.38
CA VAL A 126 -8.24 15.32 8.79
C VAL A 126 -7.27 15.92 7.78
N THR A 127 -6.00 15.57 7.87
CA THR A 127 -4.97 15.96 6.89
C THR A 127 -4.62 14.76 6.03
N VAL A 128 -4.80 14.89 4.72
CA VAL A 128 -4.56 13.84 3.72
C VAL A 128 -3.40 14.25 2.83
N ASP A 129 -2.48 13.32 2.56
CA ASP A 129 -1.52 13.47 1.47
C ASP A 129 -2.25 13.24 0.13
N THR A 130 -2.50 14.31 -0.62
CA THR A 130 -3.26 14.24 -1.87
C THR A 130 -2.49 13.51 -2.96
N THR A 131 -1.17 13.65 -2.99
CA THR A 131 -0.31 12.99 -3.98
C THR A 131 -0.13 11.51 -3.65
N GLY A 132 0.07 11.18 -2.37
CA GLY A 132 0.05 9.80 -1.89
C GLY A 132 -1.28 9.10 -2.18
N SER A 133 -2.40 9.81 -1.97
CA SER A 133 -3.75 9.30 -2.25
C SER A 133 -3.97 9.08 -3.75
N TRP A 134 -3.55 10.01 -4.61
CA TRP A 134 -3.57 9.83 -6.07
C TRP A 134 -2.81 8.57 -6.48
N ARG A 135 -1.58 8.41 -5.97
CA ARG A 135 -0.73 7.25 -6.26
C ARG A 135 -1.34 5.94 -5.76
N LEU A 136 -1.98 5.93 -4.60
CA LEU A 136 -2.67 4.73 -4.09
C LEU A 136 -3.83 4.34 -5.01
N ARG A 137 -4.58 5.32 -5.52
CA ARG A 137 -5.72 5.08 -6.41
C ARG A 137 -5.34 4.49 -7.77
N GLU A 138 -4.12 4.74 -8.24
CA GLU A 138 -3.60 4.07 -9.44
C GLU A 138 -3.44 2.55 -9.24
N HIS A 139 -3.25 2.09 -8.00
CA HIS A 139 -3.20 0.66 -7.67
C HIS A 139 -4.59 0.08 -7.37
N ASP A 140 -5.46 0.83 -6.68
CA ASP A 140 -6.71 0.32 -6.11
C ASP A 140 -7.83 1.37 -5.95
N SER A 141 -9.04 0.96 -5.55
CA SER A 141 -10.11 1.90 -5.10
C SER A 141 -9.81 2.39 -3.67
N PRO A 142 -10.24 3.60 -3.26
CA PRO A 142 -10.19 3.99 -1.85
C PRO A 142 -10.90 3.00 -0.94
N LEU A 143 -10.52 2.97 0.34
CA LEU A 143 -11.22 2.18 1.34
C LEU A 143 -12.70 2.56 1.38
N PRO A 144 -13.63 1.59 1.33
CA PRO A 144 -15.04 1.92 1.30
C PRO A 144 -15.52 2.69 2.53
N GLY A 145 -16.11 3.85 2.27
CA GLY A 145 -16.60 4.77 3.31
C GLY A 145 -15.65 5.89 3.70
N ASP A 146 -14.44 5.97 3.13
CA ASP A 146 -13.51 7.07 3.36
C ASP A 146 -14.00 8.36 2.65
N VAL A 147 -14.60 9.25 3.44
CA VAL A 147 -15.19 10.51 2.95
C VAL A 147 -14.16 11.40 2.28
N CYS A 148 -12.99 11.60 2.89
CA CYS A 148 -11.97 12.50 2.37
C CYS A 148 -11.34 11.93 1.08
N ALA A 149 -11.08 10.63 1.03
CA ALA A 149 -10.58 10.00 -0.19
C ALA A 149 -11.62 10.06 -1.32
N TYR A 150 -12.92 9.92 -1.02
CA TYR A 150 -13.98 10.09 -2.01
C TYR A 150 -14.18 11.52 -2.49
N VAL A 151 -13.95 12.54 -1.65
CA VAL A 151 -13.86 13.93 -2.13
C VAL A 151 -12.76 14.03 -3.20
N LEU A 152 -11.56 13.52 -2.91
CA LEU A 152 -10.44 13.57 -3.86
C LEU A 152 -10.73 12.77 -5.15
N VAL A 153 -11.40 11.61 -5.04
CA VAL A 153 -11.84 10.84 -6.22
C VAL A 153 -12.73 11.69 -7.11
N LEU A 154 -13.76 12.32 -6.55
CA LEU A 154 -14.74 13.06 -7.34
C LEU A 154 -14.18 14.39 -7.88
N GLU A 155 -13.21 15.01 -7.19
CA GLU A 155 -12.46 16.15 -7.74
C GLU A 155 -11.59 15.76 -8.94
N ASP A 156 -11.08 14.53 -8.96
CA ASP A 156 -10.27 13.99 -10.06
C ASP A 156 -11.12 13.47 -11.25
N VAL A 157 -12.45 13.39 -11.11
CA VAL A 157 -13.35 13.01 -12.21
C VAL A 157 -13.30 14.10 -13.27
N THR A 158 -12.46 13.87 -14.27
CA THR A 158 -12.25 14.75 -15.42
C THR A 158 -12.88 14.13 -16.66
N GLN A 159 -13.40 14.97 -17.54
CA GLN A 159 -13.96 14.52 -18.81
C GLN A 159 -12.84 14.32 -19.87
N PRO A 160 -12.94 13.29 -20.73
CA PRO A 160 -14.01 12.30 -20.79
C PRO A 160 -13.87 11.21 -19.72
N VAL A 161 -14.99 10.84 -19.08
CA VAL A 161 -15.08 9.64 -18.23
C VAL A 161 -14.94 8.38 -19.10
N PRO A 162 -14.17 7.36 -18.70
CA PRO A 162 -13.99 6.16 -19.50
C PRO A 162 -15.30 5.37 -19.64
N VAL A 163 -15.51 4.84 -20.85
CA VAL A 163 -16.63 3.95 -21.19
C VAL A 163 -16.10 2.53 -21.25
N PRO A 164 -16.80 1.53 -20.68
CA PRO A 164 -16.33 0.15 -20.67
C PRO A 164 -16.27 -0.43 -22.07
N GLY A 165 -15.15 -1.07 -22.41
CA GLY A 165 -15.02 -1.85 -23.64
C GLY A 165 -15.63 -3.25 -23.49
N PRO A 166 -15.76 -4.02 -24.59
CA PRO A 166 -16.33 -5.36 -24.55
C PRO A 166 -15.65 -6.29 -23.52
N HIS A 167 -14.32 -6.24 -23.41
CA HIS A 167 -13.59 -7.06 -22.45
C HIS A 167 -13.94 -6.71 -21.00
N ASP A 168 -14.15 -5.43 -20.69
CA ASP A 168 -14.49 -4.98 -19.34
C ASP A 168 -15.87 -5.49 -18.94
N VAL A 169 -16.84 -5.37 -19.85
CA VAL A 169 -18.20 -5.90 -19.66
C VAL A 169 -18.17 -7.41 -19.50
N TRP A 170 -17.43 -8.14 -20.35
CA TRP A 170 -17.23 -9.58 -20.18
C TRP A 170 -16.62 -9.92 -18.82
N THR A 171 -15.60 -9.17 -18.38
CA THR A 171 -14.93 -9.36 -17.09
C THR A 171 -15.90 -9.20 -15.92
N LEU A 172 -16.74 -8.16 -15.95
CA LEU A 172 -17.82 -7.98 -14.97
C LEU A 172 -18.73 -9.20 -14.90
N HIS A 173 -19.24 -9.66 -16.05
CA HIS A 173 -20.16 -10.81 -16.10
C HIS A 173 -19.48 -12.10 -15.58
N GLU A 174 -18.21 -12.33 -15.91
CA GLU A 174 -17.46 -13.47 -15.36
C GLU A 174 -17.25 -13.38 -13.85
N ILE A 175 -16.99 -12.19 -13.31
CA ILE A 175 -16.89 -11.97 -11.86
C ILE A 175 -18.22 -12.35 -11.19
N LEU A 176 -19.34 -11.85 -11.73
CA LEU A 176 -20.67 -12.15 -11.19
C LEU A 176 -21.00 -13.64 -11.29
N ASP A 177 -20.67 -14.30 -12.40
CA ASP A 177 -20.89 -15.75 -12.58
C ASP A 177 -20.06 -16.61 -11.63
N VAL A 178 -18.79 -16.24 -11.40
CA VAL A 178 -17.97 -16.90 -10.38
C VAL A 178 -18.67 -16.81 -9.04
N LEU A 179 -19.09 -15.61 -8.63
CA LEU A 179 -19.73 -15.36 -7.35
C LEU A 179 -21.05 -16.13 -7.18
N ARG A 180 -21.87 -16.21 -8.24
CA ARG A 180 -23.12 -17.01 -8.26
C ARG A 180 -22.86 -18.51 -8.08
N ALA A 181 -21.76 -19.01 -8.64
CA ALA A 181 -21.43 -20.43 -8.63
C ALA A 181 -20.68 -20.90 -7.37
N LEU A 182 -20.35 -19.99 -6.44
CA LEU A 182 -19.60 -20.35 -5.24
C LEU A 182 -20.43 -21.24 -4.29
N PRO A 183 -19.80 -22.24 -3.62
CA PRO A 183 -20.46 -23.00 -2.56
C PRO A 183 -21.01 -22.09 -1.46
N PRO A 184 -22.21 -22.32 -0.89
CA PRO A 184 -22.86 -21.39 0.04
C PRO A 184 -22.04 -20.97 1.27
N ALA A 185 -21.16 -21.84 1.77
CA ALA A 185 -20.32 -21.55 2.93
C ALA A 185 -19.06 -20.71 2.61
N THR A 186 -18.84 -20.36 1.34
CA THR A 186 -17.64 -19.64 0.89
C THR A 186 -17.58 -18.25 1.51
N ARG A 187 -16.44 -17.94 2.15
CA ARG A 187 -16.16 -16.65 2.81
C ARG A 187 -15.45 -15.68 1.85
N PRO A 188 -15.41 -14.36 2.16
CA PRO A 188 -14.82 -13.35 1.28
C PRO A 188 -13.40 -13.66 0.81
N GLY A 189 -12.52 -14.10 1.72
CA GLY A 189 -11.14 -14.46 1.36
C GLY A 189 -11.04 -15.63 0.38
N GLN A 190 -11.98 -16.59 0.45
CA GLN A 190 -12.05 -17.71 -0.49
C GLN A 190 -12.66 -17.27 -1.84
N ALA A 191 -13.65 -16.37 -1.81
CA ALA A 191 -14.21 -15.76 -3.02
C ALA A 191 -13.14 -14.98 -3.79
N ALA A 192 -12.32 -14.16 -3.09
CA ALA A 192 -11.20 -13.45 -3.70
C ALA A 192 -10.16 -14.40 -4.31
N GLN A 193 -9.89 -15.55 -3.67
CA GLN A 193 -9.03 -16.60 -4.22
C GLN A 193 -9.62 -17.23 -5.48
N ALA A 194 -10.93 -17.51 -5.50
CA ALA A 194 -11.62 -18.09 -6.65
C ALA A 194 -11.59 -17.13 -7.86
N LEU A 195 -11.82 -15.83 -7.64
CA LEU A 195 -11.69 -14.80 -8.68
C LEU A 195 -10.25 -14.70 -9.18
N ARG A 196 -9.27 -14.69 -8.27
CA ARG A 196 -7.85 -14.65 -8.61
C ARG A 196 -7.40 -15.87 -9.43
N ALA A 197 -7.92 -17.05 -9.12
CA ALA A 197 -7.60 -18.27 -9.85
C ALA A 197 -8.03 -18.22 -11.32
N ARG A 198 -8.99 -17.36 -11.67
CA ARG A 198 -9.42 -17.09 -13.05
C ARG A 198 -8.69 -15.93 -13.73
N ASP A 199 -7.80 -15.24 -13.03
CA ASP A 199 -7.01 -14.11 -13.53
C ASP A 199 -7.83 -13.02 -14.24
N LEU A 200 -8.99 -12.68 -13.67
CA LEU A 200 -9.98 -11.78 -14.30
C LEU A 200 -9.53 -10.30 -14.30
N LEU A 201 -8.61 -9.90 -13.42
CA LEU A 201 -8.09 -8.53 -13.37
C LEU A 201 -6.72 -8.44 -14.05
N PRO A 202 -6.42 -7.36 -14.80
CA PRO A 202 -5.24 -7.26 -15.64
C PRO A 202 -3.93 -7.30 -14.86
N GLY A 203 -2.95 -8.02 -15.40
CA GLY A 203 -1.55 -7.97 -14.96
C GLY A 203 -1.20 -8.90 -13.80
N GLY A 204 -1.97 -9.98 -13.57
CA GLY A 204 -1.68 -10.95 -12.52
C GLY A 204 -1.78 -10.33 -11.13
N ARG A 205 -2.86 -9.58 -10.87
CA ARG A 205 -3.01 -8.78 -9.65
C ARG A 205 -2.91 -9.64 -8.40
N ARG A 206 -2.39 -9.01 -7.34
CA ARG A 206 -2.31 -9.63 -6.01
C ARG A 206 -3.71 -9.89 -5.46
N LEU A 207 -3.82 -10.82 -4.52
CA LEU A 207 -5.08 -11.15 -3.84
C LEU A 207 -5.79 -9.93 -3.23
N GLY A 208 -5.04 -8.92 -2.80
CA GLY A 208 -5.58 -7.67 -2.28
C GLY A 208 -6.49 -6.93 -3.27
N ALA A 209 -6.18 -6.90 -4.57
CA ALA A 209 -7.01 -6.21 -5.56
C ALA A 209 -8.39 -6.87 -5.73
N TYR A 210 -8.45 -8.20 -5.64
CA TYR A 210 -9.71 -8.94 -5.65
C TYR A 210 -10.48 -8.73 -4.34
N THR A 211 -9.78 -8.59 -3.22
CA THR A 211 -10.41 -8.29 -1.93
C THR A 211 -11.03 -6.90 -1.95
N SER A 212 -10.30 -5.88 -2.42
CA SER A 212 -10.83 -4.51 -2.58
C SER A 212 -12.04 -4.47 -3.52
N LEU A 213 -12.00 -5.20 -4.65
CA LEU A 213 -13.16 -5.29 -5.53
C LEU A 213 -14.40 -5.84 -4.80
N LEU A 214 -14.24 -6.90 -4.00
CA LEU A 214 -15.35 -7.43 -3.20
C LEU A 214 -15.83 -6.43 -2.15
N GLU A 215 -14.93 -5.63 -1.57
CA GLU A 215 -15.30 -4.56 -0.63
C GLU A 215 -16.11 -3.45 -1.32
N ASP A 216 -15.74 -3.05 -2.55
CA ASP A 216 -16.53 -2.11 -3.35
C ASP A 216 -17.93 -2.68 -3.65
N LEU A 217 -18.02 -3.93 -4.14
CA LEU A 217 -19.30 -4.59 -4.44
C LEU A 217 -20.17 -4.73 -3.19
N ALA A 218 -19.57 -5.06 -2.04
CA ALA A 218 -20.28 -5.15 -0.77
C ALA A 218 -20.77 -3.78 -0.29
N PHE A 219 -19.92 -2.75 -0.40
CA PHE A 219 -20.26 -1.39 -0.01
C PHE A 219 -21.41 -0.83 -0.84
N LEU A 220 -21.48 -1.16 -2.14
CA LEU A 220 -22.61 -0.84 -3.01
C LEU A 220 -23.88 -1.62 -2.64
N GLY A 221 -23.76 -2.79 -2.02
CA GLY A 221 -24.86 -3.67 -1.64
C GLY A 221 -25.09 -4.86 -2.57
N ILE A 222 -24.21 -5.06 -3.56
CA ILE A 222 -24.23 -6.24 -4.44
C ILE A 222 -23.92 -7.50 -3.61
N LEU A 223 -22.97 -7.39 -2.68
CA LEU A 223 -22.62 -8.45 -1.71
C LEU A 223 -23.02 -8.02 -0.30
N GLN A 224 -24.24 -8.35 0.13
CA GLN A 224 -24.77 -7.89 1.41
C GLN A 224 -25.46 -9.00 2.20
N THR A 225 -25.77 -8.71 3.47
CA THR A 225 -26.61 -9.57 4.30
C THR A 225 -27.87 -8.80 4.72
N PRO A 226 -28.97 -9.49 5.11
CA PRO A 226 -30.17 -8.79 5.58
C PRO A 226 -29.91 -7.84 6.77
N SER A 227 -28.96 -8.19 7.65
CA SER A 227 -28.58 -7.37 8.81
C SER A 227 -27.58 -6.27 8.47
N HIS A 228 -26.72 -6.48 7.48
CA HIS A 228 -25.69 -5.54 7.05
C HIS A 228 -25.87 -5.19 5.56
N PRO A 229 -26.73 -4.21 5.25
CA PRO A 229 -26.96 -3.76 3.88
C PRO A 229 -25.85 -2.83 3.39
N GLY A 230 -25.65 -2.80 2.07
CA GLY A 230 -24.79 -1.80 1.42
C GLY A 230 -25.49 -0.45 1.21
N MET A 231 -24.70 0.56 0.83
CA MET A 231 -25.13 1.96 0.74
C MET A 231 -26.34 2.19 -0.17
N LEU A 232 -26.43 1.49 -1.32
CA LEU A 232 -27.55 1.66 -2.25
C LEU A 232 -28.83 0.95 -1.79
N THR A 233 -28.75 0.10 -0.76
CA THR A 233 -29.93 -0.52 -0.13
C THR A 233 -30.40 0.29 1.05
N ARG A 234 -29.49 0.66 1.96
CA ARG A 234 -29.78 1.48 3.14
C ARG A 234 -28.50 2.12 3.63
N PHE A 235 -28.59 3.38 4.06
CA PHE A 235 -27.50 4.00 4.80
C PHE A 235 -27.19 3.21 6.08
N THR A 236 -25.92 2.89 6.26
CA THR A 236 -25.35 2.42 7.52
C THR A 236 -24.31 3.43 7.98
N THR A 237 -24.17 3.64 9.29
CA THR A 237 -23.11 4.52 9.80
C THR A 237 -21.74 3.87 9.63
N ALA A 238 -20.68 4.67 9.63
CA ALA A 238 -19.32 4.16 9.65
C ALA A 238 -19.10 3.23 10.86
N ARG A 239 -19.67 3.57 12.03
CA ARG A 239 -19.63 2.71 13.21
C ARG A 239 -20.27 1.34 12.99
N GLN A 240 -21.41 1.26 12.32
CA GLN A 240 -22.04 -0.02 11.96
C GLN A 240 -21.20 -0.81 10.96
N ARG A 241 -20.55 -0.13 10.00
CA ARG A 241 -19.64 -0.79 9.05
C ARG A 241 -18.35 -1.29 9.68
N ASP A 242 -17.93 -0.69 10.78
CA ASP A 242 -16.74 -1.07 11.54
C ASP A 242 -16.97 -2.33 12.40
N GLU A 243 -18.20 -2.77 12.57
CA GLU A 243 -18.49 -4.03 13.25
C GLU A 243 -17.83 -5.22 12.52
N ARG A 244 -17.29 -6.15 13.31
CA ARG A 244 -16.61 -7.35 12.81
C ARG A 244 -17.12 -8.60 13.52
N PRO A 245 -17.23 -9.74 12.82
CA PRO A 245 -17.54 -11.01 13.48
C PRO A 245 -16.39 -11.49 14.39
N SER A 246 -15.15 -11.03 14.15
CA SER A 246 -14.02 -11.25 15.06
C SER A 246 -12.87 -10.28 14.75
N VAL A 247 -11.94 -10.13 15.69
CA VAL A 247 -10.71 -9.31 15.54
C VAL A 247 -9.75 -9.77 14.42
N ARG A 248 -9.97 -10.95 13.84
CA ARG A 248 -9.13 -11.49 12.75
C ARG A 248 -9.65 -11.15 11.35
N VAL A 249 -10.83 -10.53 11.25
CA VAL A 249 -11.44 -10.15 9.97
C VAL A 249 -11.16 -8.67 9.72
N GLU A 250 -10.36 -8.39 8.70
CA GLU A 250 -9.92 -7.02 8.40
C GLU A 250 -10.96 -6.23 7.60
N VAL A 251 -11.61 -6.87 6.63
CA VAL A 251 -12.61 -6.24 5.74
C VAL A 251 -13.82 -5.71 6.51
N SER A 252 -14.43 -4.64 6.01
CA SER A 252 -15.63 -4.02 6.63
C SER A 252 -16.94 -4.74 6.35
N ALA A 253 -17.94 -4.51 7.21
CA ALA A 253 -19.31 -4.85 6.84
C ALA A 253 -19.75 -3.98 5.65
N PRO A 254 -20.55 -4.50 4.70
CA PRO A 254 -21.22 -5.81 4.72
C PRO A 254 -20.35 -7.05 4.50
N LEU A 255 -19.20 -6.91 3.83
CA LEU A 255 -18.42 -8.05 3.33
C LEU A 255 -17.99 -9.00 4.45
N SER A 256 -17.61 -8.48 5.61
CA SER A 256 -17.16 -9.27 6.77
C SER A 256 -18.17 -10.30 7.26
N PHE A 257 -19.47 -10.07 7.05
CA PHE A 257 -20.57 -10.96 7.43
C PHE A 257 -21.13 -11.75 6.24
N TRP A 258 -20.76 -11.38 5.01
CA TRP A 258 -21.24 -12.03 3.81
C TRP A 258 -20.60 -13.42 3.63
N THR A 259 -21.39 -14.32 3.05
CA THR A 259 -20.98 -15.62 2.52
C THR A 259 -21.71 -15.85 1.21
N ALA A 260 -21.20 -16.71 0.34
CA ALA A 260 -21.84 -17.00 -0.95
C ALA A 260 -23.30 -17.48 -0.82
N GLY A 261 -23.70 -18.04 0.32
CA GLY A 261 -25.09 -18.44 0.60
C GLY A 261 -26.06 -17.27 0.71
N HIS A 262 -25.57 -16.04 0.94
CA HIS A 262 -26.38 -14.83 0.82
C HIS A 262 -26.62 -14.41 -0.64
N GLY A 263 -25.85 -14.97 -1.58
CA GLY A 263 -25.94 -14.67 -3.00
C GLY A 263 -25.49 -13.26 -3.37
N ILE A 264 -25.96 -12.82 -4.53
CA ILE A 264 -25.78 -11.48 -5.10
C ILE A 264 -27.13 -10.79 -5.15
N THR A 265 -27.18 -9.49 -4.87
CA THR A 265 -28.40 -8.69 -5.01
C THR A 265 -28.69 -8.38 -6.48
N GLU A 266 -29.36 -9.30 -7.19
CA GLU A 266 -29.65 -9.17 -8.63
C GLU A 266 -30.37 -7.85 -9.01
N PRO A 267 -31.36 -7.34 -8.26
CA PRO A 267 -31.97 -6.05 -8.60
C PRO A 267 -30.99 -4.86 -8.62
N LEU A 268 -29.92 -4.91 -7.81
CA LEU A 268 -28.86 -3.89 -7.84
C LEU A 268 -27.89 -4.12 -9.00
N VAL A 269 -27.61 -5.38 -9.34
CA VAL A 269 -26.84 -5.71 -10.54
C VAL A 269 -27.56 -5.18 -11.78
N ASP A 270 -28.86 -5.44 -11.91
CA ASP A 270 -29.67 -4.97 -13.04
C ASP A 270 -29.75 -3.43 -13.10
N ARG A 271 -29.93 -2.76 -11.96
CA ARG A 271 -29.95 -1.29 -11.89
C ARG A 271 -28.63 -0.67 -12.37
N LEU A 272 -27.50 -1.20 -11.90
CA LEU A 272 -26.19 -0.60 -12.14
C LEU A 272 -25.57 -1.03 -13.47
N PHE A 273 -25.81 -2.27 -13.90
CA PHE A 273 -25.09 -2.89 -15.00
C PHE A 273 -26.01 -3.58 -16.01
N GLY A 274 -27.33 -3.58 -15.84
CA GLY A 274 -28.28 -4.25 -16.73
C GLY A 274 -28.31 -3.68 -18.15
N HIS A 275 -27.72 -2.50 -18.37
CA HIS A 275 -27.55 -1.91 -19.70
C HIS A 275 -26.26 -2.33 -20.41
N LEU A 276 -25.39 -3.09 -19.74
CA LEU A 276 -24.13 -3.58 -20.28
C LEU A 276 -24.32 -5.02 -20.78
N ASP A 277 -24.73 -5.13 -22.03
CA ASP A 277 -24.99 -6.41 -22.68
C ASP A 277 -23.75 -7.32 -22.66
N ARG A 278 -23.94 -8.56 -22.20
CA ARG A 278 -22.86 -9.54 -22.15
C ARG A 278 -22.37 -9.86 -23.57
N PRO A 279 -21.05 -9.74 -23.84
CA PRO A 279 -20.49 -10.22 -25.10
C PRO A 279 -20.70 -11.73 -25.26
N THR A 280 -21.05 -12.16 -26.48
CA THR A 280 -21.35 -13.57 -26.80
C THR A 280 -20.15 -14.50 -26.74
N ALA A 281 -18.94 -13.97 -26.80
CA ALA A 281 -17.68 -14.71 -26.72
C ALA A 281 -16.66 -13.92 -25.88
N PRO A 282 -15.70 -14.60 -25.23
CA PRO A 282 -14.65 -13.93 -24.46
C PRO A 282 -13.84 -13.01 -25.39
N PRO A 283 -13.92 -11.68 -25.20
CA PRO A 283 -13.20 -10.74 -26.05
C PRO A 283 -11.70 -10.86 -25.80
N ARG A 284 -10.90 -10.48 -26.81
CA ARG A 284 -9.46 -10.37 -26.60
C ARG A 284 -9.19 -9.30 -25.52
N PRO A 285 -8.37 -9.58 -24.50
CA PRO A 285 -8.00 -8.57 -23.51
C PRO A 285 -7.34 -7.37 -24.21
N PRO A 286 -7.55 -6.15 -23.70
CA PRO A 286 -6.84 -4.99 -24.20
C PRO A 286 -5.33 -5.26 -24.13
N ALA A 287 -4.59 -4.79 -25.14
CA ALA A 287 -3.15 -4.96 -25.18
C ALA A 287 -2.57 -4.38 -23.88
N ALA A 288 -1.88 -5.21 -23.10
CA ALA A 288 -1.22 -4.72 -21.89
C ALA A 288 -0.29 -3.57 -22.32
N PRO A 289 -0.31 -2.42 -21.60
CA PRO A 289 0.67 -1.38 -21.86
C PRO A 289 2.06 -2.02 -21.79
N PRO A 290 3.00 -1.63 -22.67
CA PRO A 290 4.32 -2.22 -22.70
C PRO A 290 4.89 -2.14 -21.28
N ARG A 291 5.10 -3.30 -20.65
CA ARG A 291 5.84 -3.37 -19.40
C ARG A 291 7.20 -2.79 -19.72
N ARG A 292 7.46 -1.54 -19.31
CA ARG A 292 8.84 -1.06 -19.17
C ARG A 292 9.53 -2.15 -18.35
N PRO A 293 10.64 -2.72 -18.84
CA PRO A 293 11.34 -3.77 -18.12
C PRO A 293 11.50 -3.25 -16.71
N ALA A 294 10.99 -4.02 -15.72
CA ALA A 294 11.18 -3.69 -14.32
C ALA A 294 12.63 -3.26 -14.19
N ALA A 295 12.87 -2.01 -13.78
CA ALA A 295 14.21 -1.44 -13.74
C ALA A 295 15.09 -2.53 -13.15
N ARG A 296 15.93 -3.15 -14.01
CA ARG A 296 16.70 -4.34 -13.63
C ARG A 296 17.41 -3.87 -12.39
N THR A 297 17.03 -4.37 -11.22
CA THR A 297 17.78 -4.09 -10.01
C THR A 297 19.19 -4.45 -10.40
N VAL A 298 20.05 -3.45 -10.55
CA VAL A 298 21.39 -3.65 -11.07
C VAL A 298 21.97 -4.73 -10.19
N ARG A 299 22.14 -5.93 -10.76
CA ARG A 299 22.51 -7.09 -9.97
C ARG A 299 23.81 -6.69 -9.31
N ALA A 300 23.79 -6.61 -7.97
CA ALA A 300 24.94 -6.12 -7.24
C ALA A 300 26.18 -6.84 -7.76
N ALA A 301 27.23 -6.08 -8.05
CA ALA A 301 28.48 -6.65 -8.53
C ALA A 301 28.88 -7.81 -7.60
N PRO A 302 29.40 -8.93 -8.13
CA PRO A 302 29.84 -10.04 -7.31
C PRO A 302 30.80 -9.55 -6.23
N LEU A 303 30.76 -10.17 -5.04
CA LEU A 303 31.76 -9.87 -4.02
C LEU A 303 33.16 -10.15 -4.58
N PRO A 304 34.12 -9.24 -4.35
CA PRO A 304 35.53 -9.50 -4.62
C PRO A 304 35.98 -10.82 -3.98
N PRO A 305 36.85 -11.62 -4.63
CA PRO A 305 37.27 -12.93 -4.14
C PRO A 305 37.70 -12.95 -2.67
N GLU A 306 38.41 -11.93 -2.22
CA GLU A 306 38.93 -11.75 -0.87
C GLU A 306 37.84 -11.57 0.20
N LEU A 307 36.63 -11.15 -0.19
CA LEU A 307 35.48 -11.02 0.71
C LEU A 307 34.56 -12.24 0.71
N ARG A 308 34.79 -13.21 -0.18
CA ARG A 308 33.95 -14.41 -0.32
C ARG A 308 34.19 -15.41 0.82
N GLY A 309 33.19 -16.27 1.03
CA GLY A 309 33.19 -17.32 2.04
C GLY A 309 32.12 -17.09 3.09
N GLU A 310 32.01 -18.00 4.05
CA GLU A 310 30.98 -17.93 5.09
C GLU A 310 31.15 -16.70 6.00
N PRO A 311 30.06 -16.20 6.62
CA PRO A 311 30.15 -15.18 7.65
C PRO A 311 31.06 -15.62 8.79
N ARG A 312 31.83 -14.69 9.36
CA ARG A 312 32.65 -14.92 10.56
C ARG A 312 32.72 -13.67 11.43
N GLY A 313 33.23 -13.82 12.66
CA GLY A 313 33.55 -12.68 13.51
C GLY A 313 34.60 -11.78 12.86
N GLY A 314 34.45 -10.46 13.00
CA GLY A 314 35.30 -9.46 12.34
C GLY A 314 34.84 -9.05 10.94
N ASP A 315 33.78 -9.65 10.39
CA ASP A 315 33.18 -9.16 9.15
C ASP A 315 32.42 -7.85 9.37
N VAL A 316 32.49 -6.94 8.39
CA VAL A 316 31.66 -5.73 8.35
C VAL A 316 30.79 -5.72 7.09
N TYR A 317 29.52 -5.38 7.28
CA TYR A 317 28.49 -5.35 6.24
C TYR A 317 27.92 -3.94 6.09
N ALA A 318 27.71 -3.51 4.85
CA ALA A 318 26.85 -2.40 4.50
C ALA A 318 25.39 -2.85 4.38
N ILE A 319 24.48 -2.11 5.01
CA ILE A 319 23.05 -2.37 5.03
C ILE A 319 22.33 -1.20 4.35
N GLY A 320 21.65 -1.45 3.23
CA GLY A 320 20.87 -0.45 2.53
C GLY A 320 19.51 -0.24 3.19
N CYS A 321 19.32 0.92 3.82
CA CYS A 321 18.08 1.29 4.53
C CYS A 321 17.09 2.00 3.60
N ARG A 322 17.57 2.94 2.77
CA ARG A 322 16.83 3.67 1.71
C ARG A 322 17.69 3.75 0.46
N GLU A 323 17.15 4.11 -0.70
CA GLU A 323 17.93 4.17 -1.97
C GLU A 323 19.26 4.91 -1.82
N ASP A 324 19.24 5.96 -1.00
CA ASP A 324 20.29 6.91 -0.68
C ASP A 324 20.67 6.91 0.82
N ALA A 325 20.44 5.81 1.55
CA ALA A 325 20.84 5.71 2.95
C ALA A 325 21.35 4.31 3.28
N TRP A 326 22.59 4.24 3.74
CA TRP A 326 23.30 3.03 4.12
C TRP A 326 23.87 3.16 5.53
N VAL A 327 23.95 2.05 6.25
CA VAL A 327 24.62 1.96 7.55
C VAL A 327 25.60 0.79 7.55
N LEU A 328 26.51 0.78 8.51
CA LEU A 328 27.48 -0.29 8.70
C LEU A 328 27.09 -1.19 9.87
N CYS A 329 27.40 -2.48 9.76
CA CYS A 329 27.08 -3.50 10.74
C CYS A 329 28.26 -4.44 10.93
N TYR A 330 28.74 -4.56 12.18
CA TYR A 330 29.87 -5.42 12.55
C TYR A 330 29.37 -6.77 13.06
N CYS A 331 29.98 -7.86 12.61
CA CYS A 331 29.71 -9.21 13.07
C CYS A 331 30.69 -9.60 14.18
N HIS A 332 30.20 -9.77 15.41
CA HIS A 332 31.01 -10.17 16.56
C HIS A 332 31.45 -11.62 16.49
N GLN A 333 30.52 -12.51 16.17
CA GLN A 333 30.72 -13.95 16.14
C GLN A 333 29.63 -14.61 15.30
N VAL A 334 29.82 -15.87 14.96
CA VAL A 334 28.84 -16.67 14.22
C VAL A 334 28.55 -17.95 14.98
N GLU A 335 27.28 -18.33 15.01
CA GLU A 335 26.84 -19.63 15.51
C GLU A 335 25.96 -20.32 14.49
N GLU A 336 25.89 -21.65 14.57
CA GLU A 336 24.97 -22.44 13.77
C GLU A 336 23.73 -22.78 14.59
N ARG A 337 22.55 -22.55 14.02
CA ARG A 337 21.28 -22.95 14.61
C ARG A 337 20.38 -23.55 13.55
N SER A 338 19.94 -24.80 13.78
CA SER A 338 19.10 -25.55 12.84
C SER A 338 19.66 -25.61 11.41
N GLY A 339 20.97 -25.86 11.27
CA GLY A 339 21.64 -25.97 9.97
C GLY A 339 21.84 -24.64 9.23
N ARG A 340 21.77 -23.51 9.94
CA ARG A 340 21.85 -22.16 9.36
C ARG A 340 22.80 -21.28 10.17
N PRO A 341 23.73 -20.55 9.53
CA PRO A 341 24.61 -19.62 10.23
C PRO A 341 23.87 -18.33 10.61
N TYR A 342 24.09 -17.89 11.84
CA TYR A 342 23.66 -16.62 12.41
C TYR A 342 24.87 -15.83 12.88
N GLY A 343 25.06 -14.62 12.36
CA GLY A 343 26.05 -13.68 12.88
C GLY A 343 25.45 -12.81 13.98
N LEU A 344 26.13 -12.68 15.12
CA LEU A 344 25.77 -11.71 16.15
C LEU A 344 26.24 -10.33 15.67
N VAL A 345 25.31 -9.48 15.27
CA VAL A 345 25.64 -8.19 14.65
C VAL A 345 25.28 -7.00 15.52
N GLU A 346 26.02 -5.90 15.33
CA GLU A 346 25.82 -4.60 15.99
C GLU A 346 26.13 -3.47 15.00
N PHE A 347 25.34 -2.39 15.01
CA PHE A 347 25.55 -1.27 14.10
C PHE A 347 26.77 -0.44 14.48
N LEU A 348 27.45 0.11 13.46
CA LEU A 348 28.49 1.11 13.62
C LEU A 348 27.92 2.52 13.34
N ASP A 349 28.49 3.54 13.95
CA ASP A 349 28.05 4.93 13.80
C ASP A 349 28.16 5.45 12.35
N GLY A 350 27.24 6.34 11.99
CA GLY A 350 27.18 6.98 10.67
C GLY A 350 26.11 6.43 9.73
N VAL A 351 25.51 7.37 8.98
CA VAL A 351 24.60 7.10 7.86
C VAL A 351 25.23 7.65 6.60
N PHE A 352 25.26 6.85 5.54
CA PHE A 352 25.97 7.15 4.31
C PHE A 352 25.02 7.33 3.13
N PRO A 353 25.17 8.38 2.31
CA PRO A 353 24.30 8.63 1.16
C PRO A 353 24.55 7.68 -0.03
N ARG A 354 25.66 6.95 0.01
CA ARG A 354 26.12 5.98 -0.98
C ARG A 354 26.45 4.67 -0.30
N LEU A 355 26.61 3.60 -1.09
CA LEU A 355 27.20 2.37 -0.58
C LEU A 355 28.58 2.68 0.04
N PRO A 356 28.80 2.37 1.33
CA PRO A 356 30.10 2.59 1.97
C PRO A 356 31.19 1.69 1.39
N THR A 357 32.44 2.11 1.52
CA THR A 357 33.65 1.35 1.16
C THR A 357 34.39 0.88 2.42
N ALA A 358 35.47 0.13 2.25
CA ALA A 358 36.32 -0.29 3.37
C ALA A 358 36.89 0.93 4.13
N ASP A 359 37.24 2.02 3.42
CA ASP A 359 37.76 3.26 4.01
C ASP A 359 36.77 3.95 4.95
N ASP A 360 35.46 3.70 4.78
CA ASP A 360 34.42 4.27 5.62
C ASP A 360 34.32 3.57 7.01
N ILE A 361 35.05 2.46 7.23
CA ILE A 361 35.00 1.62 8.44
C ILE A 361 35.94 2.12 9.54
N ASP A 362 37.07 2.72 9.17
CA ASP A 362 38.11 3.08 10.13
C ASP A 362 37.65 4.17 11.10
N GLY A 363 37.98 3.99 12.38
CA GLY A 363 37.64 4.93 13.45
C GLY A 363 36.17 4.91 13.92
N ARG A 364 35.34 4.04 13.33
CA ARG A 364 33.92 3.91 13.71
C ARG A 364 33.73 3.29 15.09
N ARG A 365 32.66 3.71 15.76
CA ARG A 365 32.24 3.20 17.08
C ARG A 365 30.91 2.47 16.96
N PHE A 366 30.53 1.72 17.98
CA PHE A 366 29.22 1.05 17.97
C PHE A 366 28.08 2.05 18.21
N GLN A 367 27.11 2.09 17.29
CA GLN A 367 25.89 2.90 17.42
C GLN A 367 24.96 2.27 18.47
N PRO A 368 24.59 2.98 19.55
CA PRO A 368 23.55 2.53 20.46
C PRO A 368 22.15 2.85 19.92
N ARG A 369 21.15 2.19 20.48
CA ARG A 369 19.76 2.63 20.46
C ARG A 369 19.52 3.63 21.59
N TYR A 370 18.41 4.37 21.53
CA TYR A 370 18.02 5.31 22.58
C TYR A 370 17.91 4.67 23.99
N ASP A 371 17.64 3.37 24.08
CA ASP A 371 17.49 2.61 25.33
C ASP A 371 18.70 1.72 25.67
N GLY A 372 19.81 1.84 24.93
CA GLY A 372 21.06 1.13 25.23
C GLY A 372 21.69 0.43 24.03
N PRO A 373 22.64 -0.51 24.27
CA PRO A 373 23.29 -1.25 23.19
C PRO A 373 22.28 -2.12 22.45
N TRP A 374 22.42 -2.20 21.12
CA TRP A 374 21.59 -3.04 20.28
C TRP A 374 22.43 -4.17 19.67
N ARG A 375 21.94 -5.41 19.75
CA ARG A 375 22.54 -6.58 19.09
C ARG A 375 21.47 -7.51 18.59
N GLN A 376 21.78 -8.27 17.54
CA GLN A 376 20.87 -9.27 16.99
C GLN A 376 21.63 -10.45 16.37
N TRP A 377 21.16 -11.67 16.64
CA TRP A 377 21.55 -12.85 15.87
C TRP A 377 20.87 -12.81 14.51
N THR A 378 21.66 -12.64 13.46
CA THR A 378 21.16 -12.35 12.12
C THR A 378 21.62 -13.39 11.13
N SER A 379 20.66 -13.97 10.41
CA SER A 379 20.94 -14.95 9.37
C SER A 379 20.83 -14.37 7.97
N HIS A 380 21.40 -15.07 6.98
CA HIS A 380 21.37 -14.68 5.55
C HIS A 380 22.08 -13.36 5.24
N LEU A 381 23.15 -13.03 5.98
CA LEU A 381 23.96 -11.82 5.75
C LEU A 381 24.46 -11.72 4.30
N ASP A 382 25.02 -12.80 3.72
CA ASP A 382 25.52 -12.76 2.32
C ASP A 382 24.46 -13.05 1.25
N LYS A 383 23.24 -13.43 1.64
CA LYS A 383 22.17 -13.84 0.72
C LYS A 383 21.11 -12.77 0.52
N THR A 384 21.06 -11.79 1.43
CA THR A 384 20.02 -10.77 1.44
C THR A 384 20.39 -9.62 0.51
N PRO A 385 19.50 -9.24 -0.44
CA PRO A 385 19.72 -8.06 -1.26
C PRO A 385 19.94 -6.81 -0.40
N ARG A 386 20.85 -5.93 -0.83
CA ARG A 386 21.24 -4.70 -0.10
C ARG A 386 21.92 -4.93 1.25
N VAL A 387 22.33 -6.15 1.56
CA VAL A 387 23.30 -6.46 2.62
C VAL A 387 24.56 -6.93 1.92
N ARG A 388 25.67 -6.20 2.08
CA ARG A 388 26.91 -6.46 1.34
C ARG A 388 28.10 -6.43 2.28
N ARG A 389 28.89 -7.51 2.31
CA ARG A 389 30.15 -7.53 3.04
C ARG A 389 31.13 -6.54 2.40
N LEU A 390 31.77 -5.72 3.23
CA LEU A 390 32.75 -4.71 2.82
C LEU A 390 34.16 -5.04 3.26
N ALA A 391 34.32 -5.68 4.41
CA ALA A 391 35.61 -6.05 4.97
C ALA A 391 35.52 -7.33 5.80
N ARG A 392 36.68 -7.95 5.99
CA ARG A 392 36.89 -9.12 6.84
C ARG A 392 37.98 -8.78 7.86
N ASP A 393 37.98 -9.53 8.97
CA ASP A 393 39.02 -9.48 10.00
C ASP A 393 39.23 -8.06 10.57
N VAL A 394 38.17 -7.25 10.58
CA VAL A 394 38.17 -5.91 11.15
C VAL A 394 38.31 -6.03 12.67
N PRO A 395 39.31 -5.36 13.28
CA PRO A 395 39.44 -5.32 14.72
C PRO A 395 38.15 -4.81 15.35
N ARG A 396 37.73 -5.43 16.45
CA ARG A 396 36.52 -5.02 17.15
C ARG A 396 36.66 -3.55 17.59
N PRO A 397 35.72 -2.66 17.22
CA PRO A 397 35.71 -1.31 17.74
C PRO A 397 35.72 -1.28 19.27
N GLY A 398 36.42 -0.32 19.86
CA GLY A 398 36.44 -0.12 21.31
C GLY A 398 35.02 0.06 21.84
N ALA A 399 34.67 -0.66 22.91
CA ALA A 399 33.37 -0.58 23.54
C ALA A 399 33.54 -0.46 25.06
N ASP A 400 33.31 0.73 25.61
CA ASP A 400 33.30 0.96 27.07
C ASP A 400 31.98 0.50 27.71
N ARG A 401 31.25 -0.44 27.10
CA ARG A 401 29.88 -0.78 27.49
C ARG A 401 29.64 -2.28 27.70
N PRO A 402 28.84 -2.65 28.72
CA PRO A 402 28.41 -4.03 28.91
C PRO A 402 27.56 -4.50 27.72
N PRO A 403 27.55 -5.82 27.44
CA PRO A 403 26.74 -6.38 26.37
C PRO A 403 25.24 -6.14 26.61
N ALA A 404 24.47 -5.99 25.53
CA ALA A 404 23.02 -5.92 25.59
C ALA A 404 22.41 -7.15 26.30
N GLY A 405 21.38 -6.95 27.12
CA GLY A 405 20.56 -8.07 27.61
C GLY A 405 19.75 -8.70 26.48
N GLY A 406 19.45 -10.00 26.57
CA GLY A 406 18.56 -10.77 25.67
C GLY A 406 18.67 -10.46 24.16
N VAL A 407 19.48 -11.21 23.42
CA VAL A 407 19.65 -11.01 21.97
C VAL A 407 18.63 -11.81 21.16
N ALA A 408 17.82 -11.12 20.36
CA ALA A 408 16.82 -11.76 19.48
C ALA A 408 17.46 -12.38 18.22
N TYR A 409 16.75 -13.34 17.61
CA TYR A 409 17.12 -13.97 16.34
C TYR A 409 16.22 -13.47 15.21
N ASP A 410 16.82 -13.04 14.10
CA ASP A 410 16.06 -12.64 12.92
C ASP A 410 16.88 -12.77 11.60
N ASN A 411 16.31 -12.24 10.52
CA ASN A 411 16.82 -12.28 9.16
C ASN A 411 17.45 -10.93 8.76
N ALA A 412 18.54 -10.98 8.00
CA ALA A 412 19.25 -9.80 7.51
C ALA A 412 18.35 -8.80 6.74
N LYS A 413 17.25 -9.26 6.13
CA LYS A 413 16.28 -8.39 5.45
C LYS A 413 15.64 -7.34 6.38
N ASN A 414 15.62 -7.61 7.69
CA ASN A 414 15.03 -6.72 8.69
C ASN A 414 16.05 -5.74 9.28
N LEU A 415 17.35 -5.86 8.97
CA LEU A 415 18.37 -4.94 9.50
C LEU A 415 18.10 -3.48 9.12
N GLY A 416 17.64 -3.20 7.90
CA GLY A 416 17.27 -1.83 7.51
C GLY A 416 16.11 -1.26 8.32
N HIS A 417 15.16 -2.11 8.75
CA HIS A 417 14.08 -1.71 9.65
C HIS A 417 14.62 -1.40 11.05
N TYR A 418 15.49 -2.26 11.60
CA TYR A 418 16.08 -2.05 12.93
C TYR A 418 17.04 -0.87 13.00
N ALA A 419 17.73 -0.56 11.89
CA ALA A 419 18.58 0.63 11.79
C ALA A 419 17.79 1.90 12.14
N ARG A 420 16.52 2.02 11.74
CA ARG A 420 15.69 3.20 12.08
C ARG A 420 15.58 3.43 13.59
N SER A 421 15.67 2.39 14.41
CA SER A 421 15.65 2.55 15.88
C SER A 421 16.98 3.05 16.45
N CYS A 422 18.09 2.85 15.73
CA CYS A 422 19.44 3.20 16.17
C CYS A 422 19.93 4.54 15.58
N PHE A 423 19.38 4.95 14.42
CA PHE A 423 19.78 6.15 13.69
C PHE A 423 18.58 7.09 13.51
N PRO A 424 18.48 8.16 14.32
CA PRO A 424 17.44 9.18 14.17
C PRO A 424 17.43 9.83 12.78
N GLU A 425 18.57 9.91 12.10
CA GLU A 425 18.74 10.46 10.75
C GLU A 425 17.98 9.65 9.68
N LEU A 426 17.63 8.40 9.97
CA LEU A 426 16.79 7.57 9.10
C LEU A 426 15.28 7.79 9.33
N GLN A 427 14.92 8.53 10.38
CA GLN A 427 13.54 8.91 10.71
C GLN A 427 13.19 10.33 10.23
N THR A 428 14.17 11.10 9.77
CA THR A 428 13.99 12.45 9.22
C THR A 428 14.02 12.46 7.71
#